data_AF-A0A5Q2TRR3-F1
#
_entry.id   AF-A0A5Q2TRR3-F1
#
_cell.length_a   1.000
_cell.length_b   1.000
_cell.length_c   1.000
_cell.angle_alpha   90.00
_cell.angle_beta   90.00
_cell.angle_gamma   90.00
#
_symmetry.space_group_name_H-M   'P 1'
#
loop_
_entity.id
_entity.type
_entity.pdbx_description
1 polymer ?
#
loop_
_entity_poly.entity_id
_entity_poly.type
_entity_poly.pdbx_seq_one_letter_code
_entity_poly.pdbx_strand_id
1 'polypeptide(L)'
;MVKYSEEFKVKLVTEYLYGNLRYKSLTKKYNMPSTSPLKNWVRSYKVQGVDGLKRRNTKKEYSVQFKLDAVQFMLETGASYLETAVQFNLNNHSMIQRWLKAFRDQGIEGLKPRPKGKPSMSKKINKQKKKKRRS
;
A
#
# COMPACT_ATOMS: atom_id res chain seq x y z
N MET A 1 -2.15 13.21 -6.94
CA MET A 1 -2.84 13.18 -8.25
C MET A 1 -2.75 11.80 -8.87
N VAL A 2 -3.78 11.35 -9.58
CA VAL A 2 -3.69 10.21 -10.49
C VAL A 2 -3.13 10.74 -11.81
N LYS A 3 -1.99 10.20 -12.28
CA LYS A 3 -1.35 10.68 -13.51
C LYS A 3 -1.95 10.07 -14.80
N TYR A 4 -2.60 8.91 -14.67
CA TYR A 4 -3.28 8.19 -15.76
C TYR A 4 -4.49 7.41 -15.22
N SER A 5 -5.68 7.68 -15.76
CA SER A 5 -6.92 6.96 -15.44
C SER A 5 -6.88 5.51 -15.92
N GLU A 6 -7.72 4.64 -15.34
CA GLU A 6 -7.73 3.21 -15.69
C GLU A 6 -8.19 2.97 -17.14
N GLU A 7 -9.22 3.68 -17.59
CA GLU A 7 -9.69 3.70 -18.98
C GLU A 7 -8.58 4.07 -19.97
N PHE A 8 -7.75 5.06 -19.63
CA PHE A 8 -6.62 5.48 -20.45
C PHE A 8 -5.57 4.37 -20.59
N LYS A 9 -5.29 3.62 -19.50
CA LYS A 9 -4.38 2.46 -19.58
C LYS A 9 -4.95 1.37 -20.46
N VAL A 10 -6.25 1.04 -20.31
CA VAL A 10 -6.93 0.03 -21.13
C VAL A 10 -6.85 0.44 -22.60
N LYS A 11 -7.24 1.67 -22.94
CA LYS A 11 -7.16 2.20 -24.32
C LYS A 11 -5.75 2.06 -24.92
N LEU A 12 -4.69 2.43 -24.18
CA LEU A 12 -3.32 2.31 -24.68
C LEU A 12 -2.84 0.85 -24.80
N VAL A 13 -3.27 -0.05 -23.92
CA VAL A 13 -2.91 -1.47 -24.00
C VAL A 13 -3.65 -2.15 -25.16
N THR A 14 -4.93 -1.87 -25.36
CA THR A 14 -5.73 -2.36 -26.50
C THR A 14 -5.15 -1.85 -27.82
N GLU A 15 -4.88 -0.55 -27.94
CA GLU A 15 -4.26 0.07 -29.13
C GLU A 15 -2.85 -0.50 -29.43
N TYR A 16 -2.12 -0.99 -28.41
CA TYR A 16 -0.85 -1.71 -28.59
C TYR A 16 -1.03 -3.19 -28.99
N LEU A 17 -2.08 -3.86 -28.51
CA LEU A 17 -2.32 -5.28 -28.78
C LEU A 17 -2.96 -5.54 -30.15
N TYR A 18 -3.85 -4.65 -30.59
CA TYR A 18 -4.56 -4.75 -31.87
C TYR A 18 -3.99 -3.81 -32.94
N GLY A 19 -3.22 -2.79 -32.56
CA GLY A 19 -2.57 -1.86 -33.49
C GLY A 19 -1.12 -2.24 -33.79
N ASN A 20 -0.65 -1.92 -35.00
CA ASN A 20 0.72 -2.20 -35.45
C ASN A 20 1.77 -1.18 -34.89
N LEU A 21 1.47 -0.52 -33.78
CA LEU A 21 2.23 0.62 -33.26
C LEU A 21 3.24 0.20 -32.17
N ARG A 22 4.52 0.45 -32.44
CA ARG A 22 5.59 0.27 -31.44
C ARG A 22 5.39 1.19 -30.23
N TYR A 23 5.84 0.74 -29.06
CA TYR A 23 5.78 1.49 -27.79
C TYR A 23 6.15 2.98 -27.91
N LYS A 24 7.25 3.31 -28.62
CA LYS A 24 7.71 4.70 -28.83
C LYS A 24 6.70 5.55 -29.60
N SER A 25 6.11 5.00 -30.67
CA SER A 25 5.10 5.67 -31.49
C SER A 25 3.83 5.94 -30.68
N LEU A 26 3.42 4.97 -29.86
CA LEU A 26 2.26 5.12 -28.99
C LEU A 26 2.47 6.18 -27.91
N THR A 27 3.63 6.19 -27.24
CA THR A 27 3.94 7.25 -26.27
C THR A 27 4.02 8.63 -26.91
N LYS A 28 4.52 8.73 -28.16
CA LYS A 28 4.54 10.01 -28.90
C LYS A 28 3.11 10.48 -29.25
N LYS A 29 2.24 9.58 -29.73
CA LYS A 29 0.82 9.85 -30.03
C LYS A 29 0.05 10.38 -28.82
N TYR A 30 0.36 9.89 -27.62
CA TYR A 30 -0.29 10.27 -26.36
C TYR A 30 0.54 11.20 -25.46
N ASN A 31 1.56 11.86 -26.02
CA ASN A 31 2.47 12.78 -25.32
C ASN A 31 3.03 12.28 -23.96
N MET A 32 3.28 10.97 -23.86
CA MET A 32 3.84 10.35 -22.66
C MET A 32 5.37 10.44 -22.66
N PRO A 33 6.00 10.90 -21.55
CA PRO A 33 7.45 11.12 -21.50
C PRO A 33 8.29 9.83 -21.42
N SER A 34 7.67 8.65 -21.25
CA SER A 34 8.39 7.38 -21.13
C SER A 34 7.54 6.20 -21.60
N THR A 35 8.21 5.19 -22.16
CA THR A 35 7.61 3.89 -22.55
C THR A 35 7.51 2.91 -21.38
N SER A 36 8.21 3.15 -20.27
CA SER A 36 8.23 2.23 -19.12
C SER A 36 6.86 1.99 -18.49
N PRO A 37 5.98 3.00 -18.30
CA PRO A 37 4.62 2.77 -17.79
C PRO A 37 3.80 1.87 -18.72
N LEU A 38 3.87 2.11 -20.04
CA LEU A 38 3.14 1.33 -21.05
C LEU A 38 3.63 -0.12 -21.12
N LYS A 39 4.95 -0.36 -21.07
CA LYS A 39 5.52 -1.72 -20.98
C LYS A 39 5.03 -2.46 -19.73
N ASN A 40 4.99 -1.77 -18.59
CA ASN A 40 4.50 -2.36 -17.34
C ASN A 40 2.99 -2.68 -17.43
N TRP A 41 2.18 -1.80 -18.02
CA TRP A 41 0.76 -2.04 -18.25
C TRP A 41 0.52 -3.26 -19.15
N VAL A 42 1.19 -3.33 -20.31
CA VAL A 42 1.10 -4.50 -21.20
C VAL A 42 1.54 -5.79 -20.50
N ARG A 43 2.61 -5.75 -19.68
CA ARG A 43 3.06 -6.91 -18.89
C ARG A 43 2.01 -7.34 -17.87
N SER A 44 1.45 -6.41 -17.08
CA SER A 44 0.39 -6.73 -16.12
C SER A 44 -0.86 -7.28 -16.82
N TYR A 45 -1.23 -6.72 -17.97
CA TYR A 45 -2.37 -7.18 -18.76
C TYR A 45 -2.18 -8.61 -19.29
N LYS A 46 -0.96 -8.97 -19.73
CA LYS A 46 -0.66 -10.35 -20.15
C LYS A 46 -0.73 -11.39 -19.03
N VAL A 47 -0.58 -10.99 -17.76
CA VAL A 47 -0.59 -11.91 -16.60
C VAL A 47 -1.95 -11.92 -15.89
N GLN A 48 -2.66 -10.79 -15.82
CA GLN A 48 -3.87 -10.59 -14.99
C GLN A 48 -5.03 -9.91 -15.76
N GLY A 49 -4.92 -9.79 -17.09
CA GLY A 49 -5.93 -9.11 -17.93
C GLY A 49 -6.17 -7.66 -17.50
N VAL A 50 -7.42 -7.19 -17.65
CA VAL A 50 -7.84 -5.85 -17.21
C VAL A 50 -7.57 -5.62 -15.72
N ASP A 51 -7.62 -6.66 -14.88
CA ASP A 51 -7.39 -6.54 -13.44
C ASP A 51 -5.94 -6.11 -13.12
N GLY A 52 -4.96 -6.55 -13.92
CA GLY A 52 -3.57 -6.09 -13.83
C GLY A 52 -3.36 -4.61 -14.17
N LEU A 53 -4.32 -3.96 -14.84
CA LEU A 53 -4.32 -2.52 -15.14
C LEU A 53 -5.03 -1.71 -14.05
N LYS A 54 -5.96 -2.32 -13.32
CA LYS A 54 -6.64 -1.67 -12.21
C LYS A 54 -5.63 -1.26 -11.14
N ARG A 55 -5.92 -0.16 -10.46
CA ARG A 55 -5.13 0.24 -9.31
C ARG A 55 -5.41 -0.77 -8.19
N ARG A 56 -4.39 -1.53 -7.79
CA ARG A 56 -4.39 -2.32 -6.55
C ARG A 56 -4.39 -1.39 -5.33
N ASN A 57 -5.53 -0.71 -5.11
CA ASN A 57 -5.77 0.27 -4.06
C ASN A 57 -6.22 -0.41 -2.76
N THR A 58 -6.56 -1.70 -2.85
CA THR A 58 -6.68 -2.62 -1.72
C THR A 58 -5.31 -2.83 -1.09
N LYS A 59 -5.04 -2.05 -0.03
CA LYS A 59 -4.25 -2.60 1.09
C LYS A 59 -4.94 -3.92 1.45
N LYS A 60 -4.25 -5.06 1.39
CA LYS A 60 -4.80 -6.32 1.91
C LYS A 60 -5.15 -6.07 3.38
N GLU A 61 -6.43 -6.00 3.71
CA GLU A 61 -6.89 -5.79 5.08
C GLU A 61 -6.93 -7.15 5.76
N TYR A 62 -5.81 -7.48 6.41
CA TYR A 62 -5.70 -8.69 7.22
C TYR A 62 -6.57 -8.52 8.48
N SER A 63 -7.46 -9.50 8.72
CA SER A 63 -8.30 -9.56 9.91
C SER A 63 -7.45 -9.60 11.19
N VAL A 64 -8.04 -9.27 12.34
CA VAL A 64 -7.30 -9.33 13.62
C VAL A 64 -6.84 -10.76 13.89
N GLN A 65 -7.72 -11.73 13.65
CA GLN A 65 -7.41 -13.15 13.80
C GLN A 65 -6.21 -13.58 12.95
N PHE A 66 -6.18 -13.21 11.65
CA PHE A 66 -5.06 -13.56 10.78
C PHE A 66 -3.71 -13.00 11.28
N LYS A 67 -3.69 -11.78 11.81
CA LYS A 67 -2.45 -11.20 12.38
C LYS A 67 -2.04 -11.89 13.67
N LEU A 68 -3.01 -12.30 14.48
CA LEU A 68 -2.80 -12.98 15.75
C LEU A 68 -2.22 -14.38 15.50
N ASP A 69 -2.82 -15.12 14.57
CA ASP A 69 -2.38 -16.44 14.12
C ASP A 69 -0.92 -16.41 13.63
N ALA A 70 -0.58 -15.47 12.74
CA ALA A 70 0.79 -15.27 12.27
C ALA A 70 1.80 -14.91 13.38
N VAL A 71 1.37 -14.18 14.42
CA VAL A 71 2.23 -13.83 15.56
C VAL A 71 2.35 -15.00 16.55
N GLN A 72 1.28 -15.73 16.82
CA GLN A 72 1.29 -16.92 17.68
C GLN A 72 2.12 -18.03 17.06
N PHE A 73 1.92 -18.34 15.79
CA PHE A 73 2.73 -19.31 15.05
C PHE A 73 4.23 -19.00 15.15
N MET A 74 4.63 -17.73 14.99
CA MET A 74 6.02 -17.30 15.13
C MET A 74 6.55 -17.46 16.57
N LEU A 75 5.73 -17.20 17.59
CA LEU A 75 6.11 -17.34 19.00
C LEU A 75 6.21 -18.80 19.45
N GLU A 76 5.37 -19.69 18.89
CA GLU A 76 5.32 -21.12 19.23
C GLU A 76 6.40 -21.92 18.49
N THR A 77 6.62 -21.64 17.20
CA THR A 77 7.62 -22.34 16.38
C THR A 77 9.02 -21.73 16.44
N GLY A 78 9.16 -20.49 16.91
CA GLY A 78 10.42 -19.73 16.86
C GLY A 78 10.85 -19.32 15.44
N ALA A 79 9.99 -19.50 14.43
CA ALA A 79 10.31 -19.28 13.01
C ALA A 79 10.73 -17.83 12.70
N SER A 80 11.57 -17.67 11.67
CA SER A 80 12.00 -16.35 11.20
C SER A 80 10.84 -15.57 10.57
N TYR A 81 10.92 -14.23 10.61
CA TYR A 81 9.94 -13.35 9.94
C TYR A 81 9.70 -13.70 8.46
N LEU A 82 10.72 -14.22 7.77
CA LEU A 82 10.63 -14.66 6.38
C LEU A 82 9.85 -15.98 6.24
N GLU A 83 10.10 -16.95 7.12
CA GLU A 83 9.45 -18.26 7.11
C GLU A 83 7.97 -18.12 7.44
N THR A 84 7.63 -17.38 8.49
CA THR A 84 6.25 -16.99 8.80
C THR A 84 5.62 -16.21 7.64
N ALA A 85 6.37 -15.35 6.92
CA ALA A 85 5.83 -14.66 5.75
C ALA A 85 5.49 -15.62 4.60
N VAL A 86 6.29 -16.66 4.37
CA VAL A 86 6.04 -17.69 3.36
C VAL A 86 4.81 -18.52 3.75
N GLN A 87 4.74 -19.01 4.99
CA GLN A 87 3.60 -19.79 5.49
C GLN A 87 2.26 -19.04 5.35
N PHE A 88 2.24 -17.75 5.73
CA PHE A 88 1.05 -16.91 5.64
C PHE A 88 0.85 -16.23 4.27
N ASN A 89 1.63 -16.61 3.24
CA ASN A 89 1.60 -16.06 1.88
C ASN A 89 1.61 -14.51 1.83
N LEU A 90 2.50 -13.94 2.65
CA LEU A 90 2.70 -12.51 2.83
C LEU A 90 3.87 -12.01 1.96
N ASN A 91 3.56 -11.13 1.01
CA ASN A 91 4.57 -10.46 0.17
C ASN A 91 5.57 -9.55 0.94
N ASN A 92 5.43 -9.39 2.26
CA ASN A 92 6.25 -8.47 3.06
C ASN A 92 6.41 -8.96 4.50
N HIS A 93 7.58 -9.51 4.83
CA HIS A 93 7.93 -10.01 6.16
C HIS A 93 7.94 -8.91 7.25
N SER A 94 8.22 -7.65 6.89
CA SER A 94 8.21 -6.52 7.83
C SER A 94 6.80 -6.24 8.40
N MET A 95 5.76 -6.80 7.79
CA MET A 95 4.40 -6.77 8.36
C MET A 95 4.30 -7.59 9.65
N ILE A 96 4.92 -8.77 9.70
CA ILE A 96 4.93 -9.63 10.90
C ILE A 96 5.72 -8.96 12.03
N GLN A 97 6.90 -8.38 11.74
CA GLN A 97 7.66 -7.62 12.74
C GLN A 97 6.84 -6.48 13.35
N ARG A 98 6.03 -5.79 12.54
CA ARG A 98 5.12 -4.74 13.02
C ARG A 98 3.97 -5.31 13.86
N TRP A 99 3.41 -6.46 13.48
CA TRP A 99 2.35 -7.12 14.26
C TRP A 99 2.89 -7.65 15.59
N LEU A 100 4.03 -8.34 15.59
CA LEU A 100 4.73 -8.80 16.78
C LEU A 100 5.06 -7.64 17.73
N LYS A 101 5.56 -6.51 17.22
CA LYS A 101 5.80 -5.32 18.04
C LYS A 101 4.51 -4.77 18.65
N ALA A 102 3.43 -4.67 17.87
CA ALA A 102 2.14 -4.19 18.38
C ALA A 102 1.51 -5.16 19.40
N PHE A 103 1.72 -6.46 19.23
CA PHE A 103 1.29 -7.49 20.17
C PHE A 103 2.10 -7.47 21.48
N ARG A 104 3.41 -7.22 21.42
CA ARG A 104 4.24 -7.04 22.64
C ARG A 104 3.94 -5.74 23.39
N ASP A 105 3.52 -4.69 22.69
CA ASP A 105 3.21 -3.36 23.25
C ASP A 105 1.78 -3.25 23.80
N GLN A 106 0.80 -3.88 23.14
CA GLN A 106 -0.63 -3.71 23.44
C GLN A 106 -1.46 -5.01 23.34
N GLY A 107 -0.83 -6.18 23.27
CA GLY A 107 -1.51 -7.46 23.08
C GLY A 107 -2.39 -7.50 21.82
N ILE A 108 -3.53 -8.17 21.93
CA ILE A 108 -4.51 -8.31 20.84
C ILE A 108 -5.03 -6.93 20.37
N GLU A 109 -5.08 -5.93 21.26
CA GLU A 109 -5.53 -4.58 20.92
C GLU A 109 -4.62 -3.89 19.91
N GLY A 110 -3.32 -4.16 19.96
CA GLY A 110 -2.34 -3.64 18.99
C GLY A 110 -2.53 -4.20 17.57
N LEU A 111 -3.17 -5.37 17.44
CA LEU A 111 -3.47 -6.02 16.15
C LEU A 111 -4.81 -5.56 15.55
N LYS A 112 -5.70 -4.96 16.36
CA LYS A 112 -6.95 -4.37 15.88
C LYS A 112 -6.67 -3.26 14.85
N PRO A 113 -7.49 -3.12 13.79
CA PRO A 113 -7.37 -1.99 12.89
C PRO A 113 -7.65 -0.71 13.66
N ARG A 114 -6.60 0.06 14.00
CA ARG A 114 -6.78 1.38 14.63
C ARG A 114 -7.69 2.24 13.75
N PRO A 115 -8.67 2.96 14.33
CA PRO A 115 -9.56 3.82 13.57
C PRO A 115 -8.75 4.80 12.71
N LYS A 116 -9.24 5.06 11.50
CA LYS A 116 -8.50 5.73 10.41
C LYS A 116 -8.48 7.25 10.61
N GLY A 117 -8.01 7.68 11.77
CA GLY A 117 -7.88 9.08 12.18
C GLY A 117 -6.59 9.28 12.94
N LYS A 118 -5.71 10.15 12.43
CA LYS A 118 -4.76 10.85 13.27
C LYS A 118 -5.62 11.70 14.23
N PRO A 119 -5.45 11.66 15.56
CA PRO A 119 -6.15 12.61 16.41
C PRO A 119 -5.82 14.00 15.88
N SER A 120 -6.86 14.77 15.56
CA SER A 120 -6.69 16.13 15.05
C SER A 120 -5.84 16.88 16.07
N MET A 121 -4.81 17.58 15.59
CA MET A 121 -3.95 18.39 16.47
C MET A 121 -4.81 19.49 17.09
N SER A 122 -5.35 19.23 18.27
CA SER A 122 -6.12 20.21 19.02
C SER A 122 -5.26 21.45 19.19
N LYS A 123 -5.76 22.60 18.72
CA LYS A 123 -5.04 23.88 18.76
C LYS A 123 -4.49 24.07 20.17
N LYS A 124 -3.16 24.09 20.29
CA LYS A 124 -2.47 24.37 21.54
C LYS A 124 -2.74 25.84 21.88
N ILE A 125 -3.84 26.08 22.62
CA ILE A 125 -4.25 27.44 23.03
C ILE A 125 -3.09 28.00 23.86
N ASN A 126 -2.39 28.98 23.28
CA ASN A 126 -1.22 29.58 23.88
C ASN A 126 -1.63 30.53 25.01
N LYS A 127 -1.98 29.98 26.17
CA LYS A 127 -2.30 30.76 27.37
C LYS A 127 -0.99 31.26 28.00
N GLN A 128 -0.33 32.18 27.30
CA GLN A 128 0.87 32.84 27.78
C GLN A 128 0.55 33.65 29.04
N LYS A 129 1.22 33.31 30.14
CA LYS A 129 1.27 34.13 31.36
C LYS A 129 1.84 35.51 30.99
N LYS A 130 1.11 36.60 31.29
CA LYS A 130 1.72 37.88 31.63
C LYS A 130 1.38 38.22 33.08
N LYS A 131 2.29 37.85 33.97
CA LYS A 131 2.23 38.16 35.39
C LYS A 131 2.91 39.54 35.60
N LYS A 132 2.11 40.52 36.01
CA LYS A 132 2.45 41.53 37.02
C LYS A 132 3.73 42.38 36.84
N ARG A 133 3.51 43.62 36.37
CA ARG A 133 4.24 44.87 36.68
C ARG A 133 3.23 46.04 36.64
N ARG A 134 3.37 47.25 37.24
CA ARG A 134 4.21 47.87 38.31
C ARG A 134 5.71 47.53 38.43
N SER A 135 6.55 48.41 38.93
CA SER A 135 6.33 49.81 39.32
C SER A 135 6.34 50.77 38.14
#